data_AF-A0A089J1J8-F1
#
_entry.id   AF-A0A089J1J8-F1
#
_cell.length_a   1.000
_cell.length_b   1.000
_cell.length_c   1.000
_cell.angle_alpha   90.00
_cell.angle_beta   90.00
_cell.angle_gamma   90.00
#
_symmetry.space_group_name_H-M   'P 1'
#
loop_
_entity.id
_entity.type
_entity.pdbx_description
1 polymer ?
#
loop_
_entity_poly.entity_id
_entity_poly.type
_entity_poly.pdbx_seq_one_letter_code
_entity_poly.pdbx_strand_id
1 'polypeptide(L)'
;MRENVYNTPGTRRRGLRGGRPLRLVSLLLIAAVLVLAGCSNNPDSIFSRDSGAATTSDVARVPWDYRVVEGTVGDLIGSDMTILPNNDMLPNDGNYATGDKIYTLQYMDAEITTDADQKNQVRLSSWSTIKSYKDLKSATADLKNLKVSVTTDVDLIGVYKTKYKDKTRNFAVVELPSGNRIKQPIDDKRYTAMAKKKTVPVVLEEVHDFADYDLAYAKFRGWAN
;
A
#
# COMPACT_ATOMS: atom_id res chain seq x y z
N MET A 1 -75.59 -32.13 -33.08
CA MET A 1 -76.70 -31.15 -33.06
C MET A 1 -77.18 -31.05 -31.62
N ARG A 2 -77.17 -29.83 -31.05
CA ARG A 2 -78.15 -29.20 -30.15
C ARG A 2 -78.81 -30.07 -29.05
N GLU A 3 -78.98 -29.66 -27.80
CA GLU A 3 -78.74 -28.47 -26.98
C GLU A 3 -79.47 -28.74 -25.64
N ASN A 4 -79.28 -27.87 -24.64
CA ASN A 4 -80.23 -27.54 -23.56
C ASN A 4 -80.25 -28.41 -22.28
N VAL A 5 -80.48 -27.91 -21.05
CA VAL A 5 -80.62 -26.56 -20.43
C VAL A 5 -80.81 -26.82 -18.91
N TYR A 6 -80.26 -25.93 -18.07
CA TYR A 6 -80.65 -25.45 -16.72
C TYR A 6 -81.63 -26.24 -15.81
N ASN A 7 -81.35 -26.33 -14.49
CA ASN A 7 -81.83 -25.37 -13.46
C ASN A 7 -81.57 -25.83 -12.00
N THR A 8 -81.24 -24.86 -11.15
CA THR A 8 -81.18 -24.85 -9.65
C THR A 8 -82.57 -24.94 -8.98
N PRO A 9 -82.66 -25.36 -7.69
CA PRO A 9 -82.94 -24.42 -6.57
C PRO A 9 -82.35 -24.92 -5.20
N GLY A 10 -82.29 -24.23 -4.06
CA GLY A 10 -82.71 -22.93 -3.57
C GLY A 10 -82.55 -22.88 -2.02
N THR A 11 -82.16 -21.71 -1.50
CA THR A 11 -82.53 -21.06 -0.20
C THR A 11 -82.59 -21.83 1.14
N ARG A 12 -81.91 -21.33 2.20
CA ARG A 12 -82.48 -20.50 3.32
C ARG A 12 -81.52 -20.28 4.53
N ARG A 13 -81.16 -19.00 4.74
CA ARG A 13 -81.09 -18.13 5.96
C ARG A 13 -80.61 -18.62 7.36
N ARG A 14 -80.02 -17.61 8.05
CA ARG A 14 -79.79 -17.36 9.50
C ARG A 14 -78.42 -17.85 10.02
N GLY A 15 -77.62 -17.08 10.76
CA GLY A 15 -77.79 -15.74 11.32
C GLY A 15 -76.46 -15.19 11.86
N LEU A 16 -76.47 -13.88 12.13
CA LEU A 16 -75.38 -13.10 12.71
C LEU A 16 -75.02 -13.55 14.14
N ARG A 17 -73.72 -13.50 14.48
CA ARG A 17 -73.13 -12.61 15.52
C ARG A 17 -71.89 -13.26 16.17
N GLY A 18 -70.85 -12.43 16.32
CA GLY A 18 -70.12 -12.38 17.59
C GLY A 18 -68.63 -12.71 17.53
N GLY A 19 -67.80 -11.66 17.64
CA GLY A 19 -66.56 -11.72 18.41
C GLY A 19 -65.28 -12.04 17.65
N ARG A 20 -64.50 -11.00 17.35
CA ARG A 20 -63.03 -11.12 17.23
C ARG A 20 -62.44 -11.39 18.63
N PRO A 21 -61.29 -12.10 18.72
CA PRO A 21 -60.02 -11.39 18.81
C PRO A 21 -58.95 -12.08 17.93
N LEU A 22 -58.44 -11.47 16.86
CA LEU A 22 -57.37 -10.46 16.86
C LEU A 22 -56.29 -10.68 17.94
N ARG A 23 -55.60 -11.83 17.94
CA ARG A 23 -54.37 -12.03 18.74
C ARG A 23 -53.44 -13.17 18.27
N LEU A 24 -53.50 -13.55 16.99
CA LEU A 24 -52.67 -14.66 16.47
C LEU A 24 -51.89 -14.35 15.19
N VAL A 25 -52.00 -13.13 14.63
CA VAL A 25 -51.27 -12.73 13.41
C VAL A 25 -49.95 -12.01 13.72
N SER A 26 -49.76 -11.50 14.94
CA SER A 26 -48.54 -10.77 15.34
C SER A 26 -47.37 -11.68 15.77
N LEU A 27 -47.59 -12.98 15.99
CA LEU A 27 -46.49 -13.91 16.37
C LEU A 27 -45.79 -14.55 15.16
N LEU A 28 -46.47 -14.61 14.01
CA LEU A 28 -45.96 -15.23 12.78
C LEU A 28 -45.06 -14.29 11.95
N LEU A 29 -45.13 -12.98 12.20
CA LEU A 29 -44.26 -11.97 11.58
C LEU A 29 -42.92 -11.79 12.30
N ILE A 30 -42.81 -12.16 13.58
CA ILE A 30 -41.57 -12.07 14.36
C ILE A 30 -40.67 -13.29 14.11
N ALA A 31 -41.26 -14.46 13.83
CA ALA A 31 -40.51 -15.68 13.50
C ALA A 31 -39.82 -15.64 12.12
N ALA A 32 -40.31 -14.82 11.19
CA ALA A 32 -39.71 -14.67 9.86
C ALA A 32 -38.47 -13.75 9.83
N VAL A 33 -38.25 -12.94 10.86
CA VAL A 33 -37.08 -12.05 10.98
C VAL A 33 -35.87 -12.75 11.63
N LEU A 34 -36.10 -13.78 12.45
CA LEU A 34 -35.05 -14.50 13.17
C LEU A 34 -34.36 -15.62 12.35
N VAL A 35 -34.90 -16.00 11.19
CA VAL A 35 -34.31 -17.05 10.33
C VAL A 35 -33.31 -16.49 9.28
N LEU A 36 -33.24 -15.16 9.10
CA LEU A 36 -32.26 -14.51 8.22
C LEU A 36 -30.96 -14.08 8.92
N ALA A 37 -30.84 -14.31 10.23
CA ALA A 37 -29.65 -13.96 11.02
C ALA A 37 -28.71 -15.15 11.29
N GLY A 38 -28.86 -16.26 10.56
CA GLY A 38 -28.22 -17.55 10.90
C GLY A 38 -27.20 -18.12 9.92
N CYS A 39 -26.79 -17.39 8.87
CA CYS A 39 -25.79 -17.89 7.91
C CYS A 39 -24.80 -16.78 7.48
N SER A 40 -23.72 -16.59 8.25
CA SER A 40 -22.50 -15.92 7.78
C SER A 40 -21.35 -16.23 8.74
N ASN A 41 -20.78 -17.43 8.63
CA ASN A 41 -19.45 -17.73 9.15
C ASN A 41 -18.41 -17.19 8.17
N ASN A 42 -17.68 -16.13 8.55
CA ASN A 42 -16.34 -15.79 8.08
C ASN A 42 -15.74 -14.71 9.01
N PRO A 43 -14.79 -15.04 9.91
CA PRO A 43 -13.99 -14.04 10.59
C PRO A 43 -12.70 -13.83 9.79
N ASP A 44 -12.74 -12.96 8.77
CA ASP A 44 -11.55 -12.34 8.18
C ASP A 44 -11.98 -11.13 7.33
N SER A 45 -12.00 -9.93 7.95
CA SER A 45 -11.77 -8.67 7.23
C SER A 45 -11.33 -7.57 8.20
N ILE A 46 -10.03 -7.27 8.15
CA ILE A 46 -9.36 -6.18 8.88
C ILE A 46 -9.55 -4.87 8.09
N PHE A 47 -10.79 -4.46 7.87
CA PHE A 47 -11.09 -3.12 7.37
C PHE A 47 -12.45 -2.67 7.91
N SER A 48 -12.43 -2.06 9.10
CA SER A 48 -13.51 -1.18 9.54
C SER A 48 -13.52 0.03 8.62
N ARG A 49 -14.41 -0.01 7.63
CA ARG A 49 -14.74 1.12 6.76
C ARG A 49 -15.58 2.09 7.57
N ASP A 50 -14.96 3.13 8.09
CA ASP A 50 -15.67 4.26 8.69
C ASP A 50 -16.50 4.93 7.58
N SER A 51 -17.81 4.94 7.75
CA SER A 51 -18.74 5.64 6.88
C SER A 51 -18.72 7.13 7.25
N GLY A 52 -17.68 7.81 6.80
CA GLY A 52 -17.55 9.26 6.81
C GLY A 52 -16.93 9.68 5.48
N ALA A 53 -17.71 10.36 4.64
CA ALA A 53 -17.21 10.96 3.41
C ALA A 53 -16.23 12.09 3.76
N ALA A 54 -14.97 11.73 3.98
CA ALA A 54 -13.83 12.62 3.86
C ALA A 54 -13.14 12.22 2.56
N THR A 55 -13.17 13.11 1.55
CA THR A 55 -12.21 13.08 0.45
C THR A 55 -10.84 13.50 1.00
N THR A 56 -10.25 12.68 1.85
CA THR A 56 -8.82 12.68 2.12
C THR A 56 -8.21 11.84 1.01
N SER A 57 -7.51 12.48 0.08
CA SER A 57 -6.53 11.76 -0.73
C SER A 57 -5.68 10.93 0.22
N ASP A 58 -5.65 9.61 0.06
CA ASP A 58 -4.82 8.74 0.87
C ASP A 58 -3.35 9.13 0.62
N VAL A 59 -2.78 9.84 1.59
CA VAL A 59 -1.39 10.28 1.55
C VAL A 59 -0.55 9.23 2.27
N ALA A 60 0.18 8.41 1.52
CA ALA A 60 1.13 7.46 2.10
C ALA A 60 2.51 8.13 2.21
N ARG A 61 3.05 8.23 3.42
CA ARG A 61 4.45 8.63 3.65
C ARG A 61 5.30 7.36 3.80
N VAL A 62 6.37 7.27 3.00
CA VAL A 62 7.26 6.11 3.00
C VAL A 62 8.73 6.54 3.06
N PRO A 63 9.61 5.76 3.71
CA PRO A 63 11.04 6.00 3.71
C PRO A 63 11.54 5.86 2.28
N TRP A 64 12.10 6.93 1.74
CA TRP A 64 12.50 6.95 0.33
C TRP A 64 13.96 6.61 0.17
N ASP A 65 14.87 7.33 0.83
CA ASP A 65 16.30 7.07 0.66
C ASP A 65 17.14 7.51 1.85
N TYR A 66 18.32 6.92 1.96
CA TYR A 66 19.33 7.25 2.94
C TYR A 66 20.67 7.52 2.26
N ARG A 67 21.43 8.45 2.84
CA ARG A 67 22.80 8.73 2.42
C ARG A 67 23.68 9.07 3.61
N VAL A 68 24.98 8.87 3.43
CA VAL A 68 26.00 9.33 4.36
C VAL A 68 26.72 10.52 3.76
N VAL A 69 26.87 11.59 4.52
CA VAL A 69 27.53 12.83 4.10
C VAL A 69 28.64 13.17 5.09
N GLU A 70 29.81 13.57 4.60
CA GLU A 70 30.87 14.12 5.46
C GLU A 70 30.52 15.58 5.80
N GLY A 71 30.63 15.94 7.08
CA GLY A 71 30.41 17.28 7.58
C GLY A 71 31.43 17.65 8.65
N THR A 72 31.35 18.89 9.10
CA THR A 72 32.20 19.41 10.18
C THR A 72 31.32 19.89 11.32
N VAL A 73 31.71 19.55 12.55
CA VAL A 73 31.07 20.05 13.76
C VAL A 73 31.32 21.54 13.88
N GLY A 74 30.25 22.32 13.93
CA GLY A 74 30.27 23.74 14.17
C GLY A 74 30.19 24.06 15.66
N ASP A 75 29.35 25.02 16.00
CA ASP A 75 29.15 25.48 17.37
C ASP A 75 28.48 24.40 18.23
N LEU A 76 28.96 24.27 19.47
CA LEU A 76 28.33 23.47 20.51
C LEU A 76 27.41 24.37 21.33
N ILE A 77 26.11 24.06 21.30
CA ILE A 77 25.07 24.86 21.96
C ILE A 77 24.35 23.95 22.95
N GLY A 78 24.65 24.12 24.24
CA GLY A 78 24.15 23.22 25.28
C GLY A 78 24.74 21.81 25.11
N SER A 79 23.89 20.82 24.86
CA SER A 79 24.29 19.42 24.58
C SER A 79 24.23 19.07 23.08
N ASP A 80 23.86 20.04 22.24
CA ASP A 80 23.74 19.86 20.80
C ASP A 80 24.93 20.45 20.07
N MET A 81 25.12 20.03 18.82
CA MET A 81 26.11 20.55 17.89
C MET A 81 25.45 20.97 16.58
N THR A 82 26.01 22.00 15.93
CA THR A 82 25.63 22.33 14.54
C THR A 82 26.49 21.57 13.54
N ILE A 83 25.91 21.21 12.40
CA ILE A 83 26.63 20.53 11.31
C ILE A 83 26.77 21.47 10.13
N LEU A 84 28.02 21.79 9.79
CA LEU A 84 28.36 22.64 8.64
C LEU A 84 28.28 21.84 7.33
N PRO A 85 27.88 22.48 6.21
CA PRO A 85 27.60 23.91 6.04
C PRO A 85 26.14 24.33 6.31
N ASN A 86 25.24 23.38 6.53
CA ASN A 86 23.80 23.67 6.60
C ASN A 86 23.34 24.24 7.94
N ASN A 87 24.18 24.17 8.98
CA ASN A 87 23.86 24.51 10.36
C ASN A 87 22.71 23.67 10.94
N ASP A 88 22.59 22.42 10.50
CA ASP A 88 21.63 21.48 11.07
C ASP A 88 22.01 21.21 12.54
N MET A 89 21.06 21.29 13.47
CA MET A 89 21.30 20.95 14.88
C MET A 89 21.11 19.46 15.12
N LEU A 90 22.04 18.84 15.84
CA LEU A 90 21.99 17.44 16.21
C LEU A 90 22.53 17.25 17.64
N PRO A 91 21.98 16.33 18.44
CA PRO A 91 22.56 15.95 19.72
C PRO A 91 24.02 15.51 19.59
N ASN A 92 24.88 15.97 20.51
CA ASN A 92 26.30 15.62 20.54
C ASN A 92 26.56 14.34 21.34
N ASP A 93 25.82 13.26 21.04
CA ASP A 93 25.94 11.98 21.76
C ASP A 93 27.33 11.34 21.64
N GLY A 94 28.04 11.67 20.56
CA GLY A 94 29.40 11.20 20.29
C GLY A 94 30.51 12.00 20.97
N ASN A 95 30.18 13.04 21.74
CA ASN A 95 31.12 13.96 22.41
C ASN A 95 32.18 14.53 21.45
N TYR A 96 31.75 15.01 20.29
CA TYR A 96 32.60 15.67 19.30
C TYR A 96 32.97 17.09 19.73
N ALA A 97 34.11 17.57 19.27
CA ALA A 97 34.56 18.95 19.45
C ALA A 97 34.27 19.79 18.19
N THR A 98 34.12 21.11 18.35
CA THR A 98 34.04 22.04 17.22
C THR A 98 35.26 21.88 16.29
N GLY A 99 35.01 21.79 14.99
CA GLY A 99 36.01 21.55 13.96
C GLY A 99 36.25 20.07 13.63
N ASP A 100 35.69 19.14 14.41
CA ASP A 100 35.83 17.71 14.11
C ASP A 100 35.12 17.35 12.80
N LYS A 101 35.78 16.49 12.01
CA LYS A 101 35.17 15.84 10.85
C LYS A 101 34.31 14.67 11.32
N ILE A 102 33.06 14.66 10.88
CA ILE A 102 32.10 13.61 11.18
C ILE A 102 31.39 13.16 9.91
N TYR A 103 30.72 12.02 10.00
CA TYR A 103 29.81 11.52 8.98
C TYR A 103 28.39 11.58 9.52
N THR A 104 27.45 12.09 8.74
CA THR A 104 26.04 12.15 9.11
C THR A 104 25.21 11.24 8.24
N LEU A 105 24.34 10.45 8.86
CA LEU A 105 23.28 9.71 8.18
C LEU A 105 22.10 10.65 7.98
N GLN A 106 21.72 10.82 6.72
CA GLN A 106 20.59 11.62 6.31
C GLN A 106 19.53 10.75 5.65
N TYR A 107 18.27 11.15 5.79
CA TYR A 107 17.12 10.50 5.19
C TYR A 107 16.30 11.45 4.35
N MET A 108 15.52 10.87 3.46
CA MET A 108 14.52 11.53 2.65
C MET A 108 13.27 10.66 2.65
N ASP A 109 12.12 11.27 2.88
CA ASP A 109 10.81 10.63 2.78
C ASP A 109 10.17 10.95 1.44
N ALA A 110 9.24 10.10 1.03
CA ALA A 110 8.35 10.37 -0.08
C ALA A 110 6.91 10.38 0.40
N GLU A 111 6.19 11.41 -0.04
CA GLU A 111 4.75 11.48 0.04
C GLU A 111 4.18 11.02 -1.29
N ILE A 112 3.42 9.93 -1.27
CA ILE A 112 2.77 9.35 -2.45
C ILE A 112 1.29 9.69 -2.35
N THR A 113 0.78 10.39 -3.36
CA THR A 113 -0.64 10.71 -3.49
C THR A 113 -1.16 10.17 -4.81
N THR A 114 -2.37 9.62 -4.80
CA THR A 114 -3.05 9.20 -6.03
C THR A 114 -4.07 10.25 -6.41
N ASP A 115 -3.95 10.80 -7.61
CA ASP A 115 -4.90 11.79 -8.12
C ASP A 115 -6.19 11.15 -8.66
N ALA A 116 -7.15 11.99 -9.06
CA ALA A 116 -8.45 11.54 -9.57
C ALA A 116 -8.37 10.69 -10.84
N ASP A 117 -7.25 10.75 -11.58
CA ASP A 117 -6.97 9.94 -12.77
C ASP A 117 -6.27 8.61 -12.42
N GLN A 118 -6.14 8.28 -11.13
CA GLN A 118 -5.36 7.16 -10.62
C GLN A 118 -3.86 7.22 -10.98
N LYS A 119 -3.30 8.42 -11.14
CA LYS A 119 -1.86 8.59 -11.30
C LYS A 119 -1.21 8.83 -9.95
N ASN A 120 -0.10 8.16 -9.72
CA ASN A 120 0.71 8.38 -8.53
C ASN A 120 1.58 9.62 -8.72
N GLN A 121 1.43 10.59 -7.82
CA GLN A 121 2.31 11.73 -7.67
C GLN A 121 3.22 11.49 -6.47
N VAL A 122 4.52 11.74 -6.64
CA VAL A 122 5.53 11.54 -5.61
C VAL A 122 6.15 12.88 -5.28
N ARG A 123 6.01 13.33 -4.03
CA ARG A 123 6.66 14.52 -3.49
C ARG A 123 7.73 14.12 -2.49
N LEU A 124 8.98 14.47 -2.78
CA LEU A 124 10.12 14.15 -1.93
C LEU A 124 10.31 15.23 -0.86
N SER A 125 10.64 14.83 0.37
CA SER A 125 11.08 15.76 1.41
C SER A 125 12.48 16.30 1.12
N SER A 126 12.86 17.36 1.83
CA SER A 126 14.27 17.71 1.94
C SER A 126 15.02 16.61 2.69
N TRP A 127 16.33 16.52 2.43
CA TRP A 127 17.22 15.69 3.23
C TRP A 127 17.28 16.21 4.66
N SER A 128 17.12 15.32 5.62
CA SER A 128 17.18 15.64 7.04
C SER A 128 18.22 14.76 7.71
N THR A 129 18.96 15.31 8.68
CA THR A 129 20.01 14.59 9.40
C THR A 129 19.42 13.87 10.62
N ILE A 130 19.74 12.58 10.81
CA ILE A 130 19.23 11.78 11.94
C ILE A 130 20.32 11.47 12.97
N LYS A 131 21.51 11.10 12.50
CA LYS A 131 22.56 10.55 13.37
C LYS A 131 23.94 10.90 12.85
N SER A 132 24.88 11.09 13.76
CA SER A 132 26.28 11.39 13.48
C SER A 132 27.18 10.20 13.86
N TYR A 133 28.31 10.09 13.16
CA TYR A 133 29.31 9.05 13.33
C TYR A 133 30.70 9.66 13.24
N LYS A 134 31.62 9.12 14.04
CA LYS A 134 33.04 9.50 13.98
C LYS A 134 33.72 9.03 12.70
N ASP A 135 33.28 7.90 12.15
CA ASP A 135 33.94 7.24 11.02
C ASP A 135 32.94 6.74 9.98
N LEU A 136 33.40 6.71 8.73
CA LEU A 136 32.59 6.30 7.59
C LEU A 136 32.18 4.82 7.67
N LYS A 137 32.98 3.97 8.30
CA LYS A 137 32.71 2.53 8.37
C LYS A 137 31.47 2.27 9.23
N SER A 138 31.36 2.93 10.38
CA SER A 138 30.19 2.87 11.26
C SER A 138 28.94 3.41 10.56
N ALA A 139 29.03 4.58 9.91
CA ALA A 139 27.92 5.15 9.15
C ALA A 139 27.45 4.25 8.00
N THR A 140 28.40 3.62 7.30
CA THR A 140 28.10 2.71 6.18
C THR A 140 27.52 1.38 6.65
N ALA A 141 27.87 0.93 7.87
CA ALA A 141 27.28 -0.28 8.46
C ALA A 141 25.78 -0.07 8.73
N ASP A 142 25.42 1.04 9.37
CA ASP A 142 24.02 1.37 9.64
C ASP A 142 23.25 1.61 8.32
N LEU A 143 23.86 2.29 7.35
CA LEU A 143 23.26 2.49 6.02
C LEU A 143 22.91 1.17 5.31
N LYS A 144 23.75 0.13 5.45
CA LYS A 144 23.49 -1.19 4.86
C LYS A 144 22.31 -1.90 5.50
N ASN A 145 22.07 -1.67 6.79
CA ASN A 145 20.91 -2.24 7.48
C ASN A 145 19.62 -1.54 7.04
N LEU A 146 19.69 -0.25 6.71
CA LEU A 146 18.52 0.51 6.23
C LEU A 146 18.23 0.29 4.74
N LYS A 147 19.24 -0.08 3.94
CA LYS A 147 19.13 -0.29 2.49
C LYS A 147 19.50 -1.73 2.14
N VAL A 148 18.53 -2.62 2.25
CA VAL A 148 18.73 -4.06 2.06
C VAL A 148 18.47 -4.42 0.60
N SER A 149 19.42 -5.14 -0.01
CA SER A 149 19.27 -5.67 -1.36
C SER A 149 18.71 -7.09 -1.30
N VAL A 150 17.51 -7.30 -1.81
CA VAL A 150 16.80 -8.59 -1.77
C VAL A 150 16.57 -9.09 -3.19
N THR A 151 16.81 -10.38 -3.43
CA THR A 151 16.40 -11.05 -4.68
C THR A 151 15.12 -11.82 -4.42
N THR A 152 14.07 -11.52 -5.18
CA THR A 152 12.75 -12.17 -5.01
C THR A 152 12.04 -12.33 -6.34
N ASP A 153 11.08 -13.24 -6.39
CA ASP A 153 10.19 -13.41 -7.54
C ASP A 153 9.02 -12.45 -7.42
N VAL A 154 8.76 -11.68 -8.49
CA VAL A 154 7.62 -10.77 -8.58
C VAL A 154 6.71 -11.14 -9.74
N ASP A 155 5.46 -10.69 -9.68
CA ASP A 155 4.47 -10.94 -10.71
C ASP A 155 4.84 -10.22 -12.01
N LEU A 156 4.92 -10.99 -13.09
CA LEU A 156 5.10 -10.51 -14.45
C LEU A 156 3.72 -10.31 -15.08
N ILE A 157 3.31 -9.05 -15.20
CA ILE A 157 2.05 -8.67 -15.84
C ILE A 157 2.12 -8.94 -17.35
N GLY A 158 3.29 -8.74 -17.95
CA GLY A 158 3.53 -9.12 -19.33
C GLY A 158 4.76 -8.50 -19.95
N VAL A 159 5.03 -8.87 -21.20
CA VAL A 159 6.10 -8.30 -22.02
C VAL A 159 5.51 -7.80 -23.34
N TYR A 160 6.06 -6.71 -23.86
CA TYR A 160 5.65 -6.18 -25.16
C TYR A 160 6.80 -5.50 -25.88
N LYS A 161 6.64 -5.37 -27.20
CA LYS A 161 7.56 -4.65 -28.07
C LYS A 161 6.93 -3.34 -28.52
N THR A 162 7.73 -2.29 -28.53
CA THR A 162 7.37 -1.03 -29.19
C THR A 162 8.29 -0.82 -30.38
N LYS A 163 7.70 -0.51 -31.54
CA LYS A 163 8.43 -0.10 -32.73
C LYS A 163 8.20 1.38 -32.98
N TYR A 164 9.27 2.15 -33.09
CA TYR A 164 9.22 3.55 -33.51
C TYR A 164 10.25 3.75 -34.62
N LYS A 165 9.77 4.06 -35.84
CA LYS A 165 10.56 3.99 -37.08
C LYS A 165 11.15 2.57 -37.23
N ASP A 166 12.46 2.46 -37.47
CA ASP A 166 13.18 1.20 -37.59
C ASP A 166 13.82 0.72 -36.28
N LYS A 167 13.50 1.35 -35.14
CA LYS A 167 14.01 0.96 -33.83
C LYS A 167 12.95 0.18 -33.05
N THR A 168 13.35 -0.98 -32.54
CA THR A 168 12.52 -1.81 -31.67
C THR A 168 13.08 -1.76 -30.25
N ARG A 169 12.20 -1.63 -29.25
CA ARG A 169 12.53 -1.78 -27.83
C ARG A 169 11.56 -2.75 -27.18
N ASN A 170 12.08 -3.62 -26.33
CA ASN A 170 11.27 -4.57 -25.57
C ASN A 170 11.14 -4.07 -24.12
N PHE A 171 9.98 -4.34 -23.54
CA PHE A 171 9.69 -3.99 -22.16
C PHE A 171 9.01 -5.16 -21.45
N ALA A 172 9.28 -5.28 -20.16
CA ALA A 172 8.50 -6.07 -19.23
C ALA A 172 7.77 -5.13 -18.26
N VAL A 173 6.58 -5.53 -17.87
CA VAL A 173 5.80 -4.88 -16.81
C VAL A 173 5.70 -5.86 -15.66
N VAL A 174 6.18 -5.48 -14.49
CA VAL A 174 6.09 -6.26 -13.27
C VAL A 174 5.34 -5.50 -12.20
N GLU A 175 4.67 -6.22 -11.31
CA GLU A 175 4.01 -5.69 -10.13
C GLU A 175 4.87 -6.00 -8.90
N LEU A 176 5.30 -4.95 -8.21
CA LEU A 176 6.12 -5.07 -7.00
C LEU A 176 5.25 -5.45 -5.79
N PRO A 177 5.85 -5.99 -4.71
CA PRO A 177 5.12 -6.25 -3.46
C PRO A 177 4.40 -5.03 -2.88
N SER A 178 4.89 -3.82 -3.20
CA SER A 178 4.25 -2.55 -2.87
C SER A 178 2.97 -2.24 -3.68
N GLY A 179 2.54 -3.14 -4.57
CA GLY A 179 1.43 -2.93 -5.51
C GLY A 179 1.79 -2.05 -6.71
N ASN A 180 3.00 -1.48 -6.73
CA ASN A 180 3.43 -0.61 -7.81
C ASN A 180 3.76 -1.41 -9.07
N ARG A 181 3.14 -1.04 -10.18
CA ARG A 181 3.47 -1.58 -11.50
C ARG A 181 4.55 -0.76 -12.17
N ILE A 182 5.64 -1.42 -12.52
CA ILE A 182 6.79 -0.78 -13.15
C ILE A 182 7.03 -1.33 -14.55
N LYS A 183 7.33 -0.44 -15.48
CA LYS A 183 7.76 -0.78 -16.83
C LYS A 183 9.27 -0.68 -16.91
N GLN A 184 9.93 -1.77 -17.27
CA GLN A 184 11.39 -1.83 -17.34
C GLN A 184 11.84 -2.36 -18.71
N PRO A 185 12.90 -1.77 -19.31
CA PRO A 185 13.45 -2.27 -20.57
C PRO A 185 14.10 -3.64 -20.38
N ILE A 186 14.03 -4.46 -21.43
CA ILE A 186 14.63 -5.80 -21.47
C ILE A 186 15.28 -6.05 -22.85
N ASP A 187 16.24 -6.97 -22.89
CA ASP A 187 16.82 -7.47 -24.14
C ASP A 187 15.91 -8.52 -24.83
N ASP A 188 16.24 -8.91 -26.07
CA ASP A 188 15.47 -9.90 -26.84
C ASP A 188 15.48 -11.32 -26.22
N LYS A 189 16.56 -11.70 -25.53
CA LYS A 189 16.65 -13.00 -24.87
C LYS A 189 15.67 -13.05 -23.69
N ARG A 190 15.70 -12.02 -22.83
CA ARG A 190 14.77 -11.84 -21.71
C ARG A 190 13.33 -11.75 -22.19
N TYR A 191 13.04 -11.01 -23.27
CA TYR A 191 11.70 -10.95 -23.86
C TYR A 191 11.17 -12.36 -24.18
N THR A 192 11.97 -13.17 -24.87
CA THR A 192 11.57 -14.51 -25.28
C THR A 192 11.41 -15.45 -24.08
N ALA A 193 12.30 -15.34 -23.08
CA ALA A 193 12.27 -16.16 -21.87
C ALA A 193 11.10 -15.82 -20.93
N MET A 194 10.66 -14.55 -20.91
CA MET A 194 9.63 -14.05 -20.01
C MET A 194 8.22 -14.14 -20.62
N ALA A 195 8.07 -14.22 -21.94
CA ALA A 195 6.77 -14.19 -22.62
C ALA A 195 5.74 -15.24 -22.16
N LYS A 196 6.19 -16.35 -21.56
CA LYS A 196 5.33 -17.43 -21.05
C LYS A 196 5.36 -17.56 -19.52
N LYS A 197 6.08 -16.70 -18.83
CA LYS A 197 6.21 -16.75 -17.37
C LYS A 197 5.14 -15.88 -16.71
N LYS A 198 4.75 -16.26 -15.50
CA LYS A 198 3.87 -15.46 -14.63
C LYS A 198 4.64 -14.69 -13.58
N THR A 199 5.84 -15.15 -13.23
CA THR A 199 6.74 -14.52 -12.27
C THR A 199 8.15 -14.43 -12.84
N VAL A 200 8.93 -13.49 -12.32
CA VAL A 200 10.31 -13.27 -12.73
C VAL A 200 11.17 -12.85 -11.54
N PRO A 201 12.40 -13.37 -11.41
CA PRO A 201 13.30 -12.98 -10.35
C PRO A 201 13.85 -11.57 -10.62
N VAL A 202 13.76 -10.73 -9.61
CA VAL A 202 14.22 -9.34 -9.63
C VAL A 202 15.05 -9.05 -8.39
N VAL A 203 15.90 -8.03 -8.51
CA VAL A 203 16.63 -7.45 -7.38
C VAL A 203 15.88 -6.20 -6.95
N LEU A 204 15.43 -6.19 -5.70
CA LEU A 204 14.79 -5.07 -5.03
C LEU A 204 15.76 -4.47 -4.01
N GLU A 205 15.70 -3.15 -3.85
CA GLU A 205 16.24 -2.48 -2.67
C GLU A 205 15.07 -2.14 -1.76
N GLU A 206 15.07 -2.73 -0.58
CA GLU A 206 14.16 -2.42 0.50
C GLU A 206 14.80 -1.31 1.34
N VAL A 207 14.08 -0.19 1.43
CA VAL A 207 14.47 0.95 2.25
C VAL A 207 13.61 0.92 3.50
N HIS A 208 14.23 0.61 4.64
CA HIS A 208 13.57 0.49 5.94
C HIS A 208 13.53 1.85 6.65
N ASP A 209 12.44 2.15 7.34
CA ASP A 209 12.37 3.33 8.18
C ASP A 209 13.30 3.18 9.40
N PHE A 210 13.90 4.30 9.82
CA PHE A 210 14.88 4.31 10.90
C PHE A 210 14.23 4.13 12.28
N ALA A 211 13.00 4.64 12.46
CA ALA A 211 12.25 4.53 13.70
C ALA A 211 11.40 3.25 13.77
N ASP A 212 10.95 2.74 12.63
CA ASP A 212 10.19 1.50 12.53
C ASP A 212 10.69 0.59 11.39
N TYR A 213 11.53 -0.38 11.72
CA TYR A 213 12.18 -1.24 10.73
C TYR A 213 11.19 -2.08 9.90
N ASP A 214 10.00 -2.39 10.43
CA ASP A 214 8.99 -3.17 9.72
C ASP A 214 8.30 -2.34 8.62
N LEU A 215 8.40 -1.01 8.68
CA LEU A 215 7.94 -0.12 7.65
C LEU A 215 9.04 0.05 6.59
N ALA A 216 8.85 -0.62 5.44
CA ALA A 216 9.82 -0.61 4.36
C ALA A 216 9.18 -0.29 3.00
N TYR A 217 9.96 0.34 2.12
CA TYR A 217 9.58 0.59 0.74
C TYR A 217 10.51 -0.12 -0.24
N ALA A 218 9.95 -0.97 -1.08
CA ALA A 218 10.70 -1.74 -2.07
C ALA A 218 10.82 -0.99 -3.41
N LYS A 219 12.07 -0.84 -3.88
CA LYS A 219 12.43 -0.24 -5.16
C LYS A 219 13.06 -1.26 -6.08
N PHE A 220 12.63 -1.30 -7.34
CA PHE A 220 13.28 -2.15 -8.33
C PHE A 220 14.69 -1.64 -8.65
N ARG A 221 15.69 -2.51 -8.53
CA ARG A 221 17.09 -2.24 -8.85
C ARG A 221 17.59 -2.96 -10.08
N GLY A 222 16.96 -4.06 -10.47
CA GLY A 222 17.33 -4.75 -11.67
C GLY A 222 16.66 -6.10 -11.81
N TRP A 223 16.91 -6.72 -12.93
CA TRP A 223 16.54 -8.11 -13.14
C TRP A 223 17.59 -9.02 -12.50
N ALA A 224 17.16 -10.08 -11.83
CA ALA A 224 18.11 -11.11 -11.42
C ALA A 224 18.70 -11.78 -12.68
N ASN A 225 19.94 -12.28 -12.54
CA ASN A 225 20.68 -12.96 -13.60
C ASN A 225 20.29 -14.43 -13.73
#